data_AF-A0A199VIF3-F1
#
_entry.id   AF-A0A199VIF3-F1
#
_cell.length_a   1.000
_cell.length_b   1.000
_cell.length_c   1.000
_cell.angle_alpha   90.00
_cell.angle_beta   90.00
_cell.angle_gamma   90.00
#
_symmetry.space_group_name_H-M   'P 1'
#
loop_
_entity.id
_entity.type
_entity.pdbx_description
1 polymer ?
#
loop_
_entity_poly.entity_id
_entity_poly.type
_entity_poly.pdbx_seq_one_letter_code
_entity_poly.pdbx_strand_id
1 'polypeptide(L)'
;ELYGKQIGELFHSLPYNLIEFVLEDFDCKVTVSLRYADLLSTLPSRIRVLAWPVHPSKKMISTSDNSNEASSEAAATVAQSIPSRLSYAEDALRTMSLPEAYAEIVLHLPRMLQQMHQHVVTAS
;
A
#
# COMPACT_ATOMS: atom_id res chain seq x y z
N GLU A 1 -16.09 -4.07 16.12
CA GLU A 1 -15.07 -4.49 15.13
C GLU A 1 -14.03 -3.39 15.02
N LEU A 2 -12.82 -3.63 15.51
CA LEU A 2 -11.72 -2.67 15.35
C LEU A 2 -11.16 -2.84 13.92
N TYR A 3 -11.19 -1.77 13.13
CA TYR A 3 -10.49 -1.61 11.84
C TYR A 3 -10.99 -2.40 10.61
N GLY A 4 -12.17 -3.03 10.62
CA GLY A 4 -12.67 -3.73 9.41
C GLY A 4 -13.02 -2.82 8.22
N LYS A 5 -13.18 -1.51 8.46
CA LYS A 5 -13.68 -0.55 7.46
C LYS A 5 -12.63 -0.08 6.45
N GLN A 6 -11.35 -0.28 6.75
CA GLN A 6 -10.25 0.16 5.89
C GLN A 6 -9.96 -0.82 4.75
N ILE A 7 -10.49 -2.04 4.80
CA ILE A 7 -10.29 -3.04 3.74
C ILE A 7 -11.22 -2.72 2.58
N GLY A 8 -10.66 -2.23 1.46
CA GLY A 8 -11.42 -1.93 0.25
C GLY A 8 -11.65 -3.17 -0.62
N GLU A 9 -10.59 -3.93 -0.87
CA GLU A 9 -10.64 -5.14 -1.70
C GLU A 9 -10.07 -6.35 -0.93
N LEU A 10 -10.66 -7.53 -1.14
CA LEU A 10 -10.20 -8.80 -0.58
C LEU A 10 -10.31 -9.90 -1.63
N PHE A 11 -9.20 -10.58 -1.88
CA PHE A 11 -9.06 -11.68 -2.80
C PHE A 11 -8.48 -12.90 -2.08
N HIS A 12 -8.88 -14.08 -2.53
CA HIS A 12 -8.26 -15.31 -2.10
C HIS A 12 -8.09 -16.27 -3.28
N SER A 13 -7.07 -17.11 -3.21
CA SER A 13 -6.93 -18.23 -4.15
C SER A 13 -8.01 -19.28 -3.92
N LEU A 14 -8.34 -20.09 -4.93
CA LEU A 14 -9.22 -21.25 -4.81
C LEU A 14 -8.85 -22.24 -3.68
N PRO A 15 -7.58 -22.61 -3.48
CA PRO A 15 -7.18 -23.46 -2.33
C PRO A 15 -7.12 -22.71 -0.99
N TYR A 16 -7.53 -21.44 -0.92
CA TYR A 16 -7.54 -20.62 0.30
C TYR A 16 -6.20 -20.46 1.02
N ASN A 17 -5.08 -20.74 0.35
CA ASN A 17 -3.75 -20.58 0.92
C ASN A 17 -3.09 -19.24 0.56
N LEU A 18 -3.64 -18.48 -0.39
CA LEU A 18 -3.25 -17.11 -0.67
C LEU A 18 -4.41 -16.19 -0.34
N ILE A 19 -4.12 -15.14 0.43
CA ILE A 19 -5.02 -14.05 0.74
C ILE A 19 -4.32 -12.76 0.32
N GLU A 20 -5.05 -11.91 -0.41
CA GLU A 20 -4.58 -10.58 -0.78
C GLU A 20 -5.66 -9.57 -0.46
N PHE A 21 -5.32 -8.50 0.25
CA PHE A 21 -6.27 -7.44 0.54
C PHE A 21 -5.66 -6.07 0.41
N VAL A 22 -6.52 -5.09 0.20
CA VAL A 22 -6.14 -3.71 -0.06
C VAL A 22 -6.71 -2.82 1.04
N LEU A 23 -5.86 -1.94 1.57
CA LEU A 23 -6.28 -0.89 2.49
C LEU A 23 -6.45 0.42 1.73
N GLU A 24 -7.65 0.99 1.82
CA GLU A 24 -8.09 2.22 1.15
C GLU A 24 -8.58 3.21 2.21
N ASP A 25 -7.65 3.95 2.82
CA ASP A 25 -8.01 5.04 3.76
C ASP A 25 -6.88 6.10 3.90
N PHE A 26 -5.89 6.05 3.00
CA PHE A 26 -4.74 6.94 3.00
C PHE A 26 -4.51 7.45 1.57
N ASP A 27 -3.74 8.53 1.36
CA ASP A 27 -3.25 8.97 0.02
C ASP A 27 -2.36 7.90 -0.68
N CYS A 28 -2.33 6.70 -0.12
CA CYS A 28 -1.56 5.53 -0.50
C CYS A 28 -2.49 4.29 -0.46
N LYS A 29 -2.43 3.46 -1.50
CA LYS A 29 -3.07 2.15 -1.55
C LYS A 29 -2.08 1.16 -0.94
N VAL A 30 -2.48 0.39 0.07
CA VAL A 30 -1.61 -0.64 0.65
C VAL A 30 -2.10 -2.02 0.25
N THR A 31 -1.26 -2.79 -0.42
CA THR A 31 -1.55 -4.19 -0.76
C THR A 31 -0.82 -5.12 0.20
N VAL A 32 -1.58 -6.01 0.84
CA VAL A 32 -1.07 -7.05 1.72
C VAL A 32 -1.29 -8.40 1.05
N SER A 33 -0.22 -9.16 0.81
CA SER A 33 -0.26 -10.48 0.19
C SER A 33 0.35 -11.52 1.13
N LEU A 34 -0.47 -12.51 1.51
CA LEU A 34 -0.16 -13.54 2.48
C LEU A 34 -0.32 -14.91 1.85
N ARG A 35 0.71 -15.74 1.95
CA ARG A 35 0.62 -17.17 1.62
C ARG A 35 0.78 -17.99 2.88
N TYR A 36 -0.13 -18.92 3.11
CA TYR A 36 -0.09 -19.91 4.17
C TYR A 36 0.43 -21.23 3.63
N ALA A 37 1.13 -21.99 4.47
CA ALA A 37 1.60 -23.33 4.10
C ALA A 37 0.44 -24.33 4.09
N ASP A 38 -0.50 -24.17 5.04
CA ASP A 38 -1.69 -25.00 5.22
C ASP A 38 -2.84 -24.18 5.83
N LEU A 39 -4.08 -24.65 5.69
CA LEU A 39 -5.29 -23.98 6.20
C LEU A 39 -5.34 -23.89 7.73
N LEU A 40 -4.63 -24.78 8.44
CA LEU A 40 -4.55 -24.75 9.89
C LEU A 40 -3.46 -23.80 10.41
N SER A 41 -2.66 -23.20 9.52
CA SER A 41 -1.58 -22.29 9.90
C SER A 41 -2.14 -20.94 10.34
N THR A 42 -1.78 -20.50 11.54
CA THR A 42 -2.13 -19.15 12.03
C THR A 42 -1.21 -18.07 11.48
N LEU A 43 0.01 -18.43 11.07
CA LEU A 43 1.02 -17.54 10.51
C LEU A 43 1.29 -17.82 9.02
N PRO A 44 1.50 -16.76 8.21
CA PRO A 44 1.85 -16.91 6.81
C PRO A 44 3.30 -17.38 6.62
N SER A 45 3.53 -18.21 5.61
CA SER A 45 4.86 -18.67 5.16
C SER A 45 5.54 -17.71 4.19
N ARG A 46 4.76 -16.90 3.45
CA ARG A 46 5.27 -15.80 2.61
C ARG A 46 4.42 -14.56 2.83
N ILE A 47 5.10 -13.44 2.99
CA ILE A 47 4.49 -12.15 3.31
C ILE A 47 5.05 -11.13 2.31
N ARG A 48 4.17 -10.25 1.82
CA ARG A 48 4.59 -9.06 1.09
C ARG A 48 3.62 -7.92 1.39
N VAL A 49 4.13 -6.78 1.85
CA VAL A 49 3.33 -5.58 2.10
C VAL A 49 3.88 -4.40 1.33
N LEU A 50 3.07 -3.85 0.43
CA LEU A 50 3.46 -2.80 -0.50
C LEU A 50 2.55 -1.58 -0.37
N ALA A 51 3.16 -0.40 -0.25
CA ALA A 51 2.53 0.90 -0.26
C ALA A 51 2.68 1.54 -1.64
N TRP A 52 1.57 1.75 -2.33
CA TRP A 52 1.47 2.35 -3.67
C TRP A 52 1.06 3.82 -3.55
N PRO A 53 1.85 4.77 -4.07
CA PRO A 53 1.42 6.17 -4.14
C PRO A 53 0.19 6.28 -5.05
N VAL A 54 -0.94 6.83 -4.56
CA VAL A 54 -2.16 6.91 -5.38
C VAL A 54 -2.13 8.14 -6.31
N HIS A 55 -1.24 9.10 -6.08
CA HIS A 55 -1.04 10.24 -6.99
C HIS A 55 0.43 10.68 -7.06
N PRO A 56 1.18 10.35 -8.13
CA PRO A 56 2.50 10.97 -8.39
C PRO A 56 2.38 12.43 -8.89
N SER A 57 1.18 12.93 -9.17
CA SER A 57 0.94 14.22 -9.80
C SER A 57 0.65 15.35 -8.79
N LYS A 58 1.62 15.64 -7.93
CA LYS A 58 1.82 17.03 -7.50
C LYS A 58 3.31 17.34 -7.48
N LYS A 59 3.92 17.23 -8.66
CA LYS A 59 5.16 17.94 -8.93
C LYS A 59 4.88 19.42 -8.72
N MET A 60 5.42 19.98 -7.65
CA MET A 60 5.50 21.41 -7.41
C MET A 60 6.31 22.02 -8.56
N ILE A 61 5.64 22.46 -9.62
CA ILE A 61 6.20 23.41 -10.57
C ILE A 61 5.80 24.78 -10.04
N SER A 62 6.62 25.30 -9.12
CA SER A 62 6.68 26.73 -8.85
C SER A 62 7.69 27.33 -9.81
N THR A 63 7.28 27.58 -11.06
CA THR A 63 7.86 28.61 -11.95
C THR A 63 7.04 28.70 -13.24
N SER A 64 6.33 29.83 -13.36
CA SER A 64 6.07 30.63 -14.57
C SER A 64 5.50 29.99 -15.87
N ASP A 65 4.31 30.50 -16.22
CA ASP A 65 3.86 30.97 -17.54
C ASP A 65 3.40 30.01 -18.67
N ASN A 66 2.19 30.36 -19.15
CA ASN A 66 1.63 30.33 -20.51
C ASN A 66 0.99 29.05 -21.11
N SER A 67 -0.35 29.13 -21.19
CA SER A 67 -1.24 28.89 -22.36
C SER A 67 -0.99 27.70 -23.30
N ASN A 68 -1.94 26.75 -23.36
CA ASN A 68 -2.88 26.55 -24.48
C ASN A 68 -3.55 25.18 -24.45
N GLU A 69 -4.79 25.15 -24.96
CA GLU A 69 -5.70 24.03 -25.03
C GLU A 69 -5.31 22.94 -26.04
N ALA A 70 -5.94 21.78 -25.82
CA ALA A 70 -6.32 20.72 -26.77
C ALA A 70 -5.36 19.54 -27.02
N SER A 71 -5.99 18.36 -26.92
CA SER A 71 -5.62 17.04 -27.45
C SER A 71 -4.47 16.26 -26.78
N SER A 72 -4.83 15.28 -25.94
CA SER A 72 -4.43 13.89 -26.19
C SER A 72 -5.27 12.92 -25.36
N GLU A 73 -6.21 12.26 -26.03
CA GLU A 73 -6.83 11.03 -25.56
C GLU A 73 -5.77 9.93 -25.35
N ALA A 74 -6.08 8.97 -24.48
CA ALA A 74 -5.52 7.62 -24.50
C ALA A 74 -4.02 7.44 -24.23
N ALA A 75 -3.45 8.11 -23.23
CA ALA A 75 -2.22 7.65 -22.58
C ALA A 75 -2.03 8.29 -21.21
N ALA A 76 -2.98 8.05 -20.29
CA ALA A 76 -2.66 8.09 -18.85
C ALA A 76 -1.69 6.93 -18.58
N THR A 77 -0.45 7.13 -19.04
CA THR A 77 0.70 6.34 -18.69
C THR A 77 0.69 6.39 -17.18
N VAL A 78 0.31 5.28 -16.55
CA VAL A 78 0.53 5.02 -15.13
C VAL A 78 2.01 5.29 -14.94
N ALA A 79 2.34 6.53 -14.56
CA ALA A 79 3.69 6.90 -14.17
C ALA A 79 4.01 5.89 -13.09
N GLN A 80 4.89 4.95 -13.41
CA GLN A 80 5.11 3.70 -12.67
C GLN A 80 5.54 4.09 -11.25
N SER A 81 4.57 4.28 -10.38
CA SER A 81 4.77 4.73 -9.02
C SER A 81 5.41 3.57 -8.30
N ILE A 82 6.71 3.72 -7.99
CA ILE A 82 7.50 2.66 -7.38
C ILE A 82 6.89 2.36 -6.01
N PRO A 83 6.39 1.14 -5.76
CA PRO A 83 5.85 0.79 -4.47
C PRO A 83 6.96 0.75 -3.43
N SER A 84 6.66 1.21 -2.23
CA SER A 84 7.56 1.03 -1.09
C SER A 84 7.14 -0.18 -0.28
N ARG A 85 8.13 -0.98 0.11
CA ARG A 85 7.90 -2.14 0.98
C ARG A 85 7.79 -1.69 2.43
N LEU A 86 6.76 -2.15 3.13
CA LEU A 86 6.53 -1.84 4.53
C LEU A 86 7.11 -2.94 5.42
N SER A 87 8.42 -2.90 5.70
CA SER A 87 9.10 -3.95 6.48
C SER A 87 8.47 -4.15 7.88
N TYR A 88 8.08 -3.07 8.56
CA TYR A 88 7.44 -3.15 9.88
C TYR A 88 6.15 -4.01 9.86
N ALA A 89 5.36 -3.88 8.79
CA ALA A 89 4.12 -4.62 8.61
C ALA A 89 4.41 -6.10 8.35
N GLU A 90 5.43 -6.39 7.55
CA GLU A 90 5.85 -7.77 7.29
C GLU A 90 6.39 -8.46 8.55
N ASP A 91 7.10 -7.72 9.41
CA ASP A 91 7.64 -8.24 10.67
C ASP A 91 6.53 -8.54 11.68
N ALA A 92 5.50 -7.68 11.76
CA ALA A 92 4.30 -7.94 12.55
C ALA A 92 3.59 -9.21 12.06
N LEU A 93 3.35 -9.33 10.75
CA LEU A 93 2.69 -10.50 10.12
C LEU A 93 3.50 -11.80 10.26
N ARG A 94 4.81 -11.72 10.53
CA ARG A 94 5.66 -12.90 10.76
C ARG A 94 5.55 -13.44 12.19
N THR A 95 5.18 -12.59 13.14
CA THR A 95 5.26 -12.90 14.57
C THR A 95 3.91 -12.91 15.27
N MET A 96 2.88 -12.32 14.66
CA MET A 96 1.55 -12.15 15.24
C MET A 96 0.47 -12.77 14.35
N SER A 97 -0.69 -13.09 14.94
CA SER A 97 -1.85 -13.52 14.16
C SER A 97 -2.33 -12.39 13.23
N LEU A 98 -3.07 -12.73 12.16
CA LEU A 98 -3.55 -11.74 11.21
C LEU A 98 -4.35 -10.59 11.87
N PRO A 99 -5.29 -10.84 12.80
CA PRO A 99 -6.01 -9.75 13.47
C PRO A 99 -5.10 -8.82 14.29
N GLU A 100 -4.12 -9.38 14.99
CA GLU A 100 -3.16 -8.62 15.81
C GLU A 100 -2.22 -7.79 14.94
N ALA A 101 -1.60 -8.44 13.94
CA ALA A 101 -0.72 -7.78 12.98
C ALA A 101 -1.46 -6.66 12.23
N TYR A 102 -2.73 -6.88 11.88
CA TYR A 102 -3.53 -5.88 11.20
C TYR A 102 -3.75 -4.62 12.06
N ALA A 103 -4.01 -4.77 13.36
CA ALA A 103 -4.11 -3.66 14.29
C ALA A 103 -2.79 -2.86 14.34
N GLU A 104 -1.64 -3.54 14.44
CA GLU A 104 -0.31 -2.90 14.40
C GLU A 104 -0.07 -2.15 13.08
N ILE A 105 -0.43 -2.77 11.94
CA ILE A 105 -0.28 -2.16 10.62
C ILE A 105 -1.03 -0.85 10.56
N VAL A 106 -2.35 -0.87 10.83
CA VAL A 106 -3.21 0.30 10.74
C VAL A 106 -2.80 1.39 11.73
N LEU A 107 -2.37 1.02 12.94
CA LEU A 107 -1.91 1.96 13.96
C LEU A 107 -0.66 2.76 13.52
N HIS A 108 0.30 2.09 12.88
CA HIS A 108 1.59 2.68 12.51
C HIS A 108 1.62 3.26 11.09
N LEU A 109 0.68 2.84 10.23
CA LEU A 109 0.66 3.21 8.81
C LEU A 109 0.67 4.73 8.54
N PRO A 110 -0.12 5.59 9.23
CA PRO A 110 -0.10 7.03 8.98
C PRO A 110 1.29 7.65 9.18
N ARG A 111 2.00 7.23 10.23
CA ARG A 111 3.34 7.76 10.55
C ARG A 111 4.38 7.30 9.52
N MET A 112 4.29 6.06 9.07
CA MET A 112 5.21 5.52 8.08
C MET A 112 5.03 6.19 6.71
N LEU A 113 3.79 6.44 6.30
CA LEU A 113 3.51 7.17 5.05
C LEU A 113 4.04 8.62 5.10
N GLN A 114 3.91 9.31 6.24
CA GLN A 114 4.48 10.65 6.41
C GLN A 114 6.01 10.66 6.24
N GLN A 115 6.72 9.70 6.84
CA GLN A 115 8.17 9.60 6.71
C GLN A 115 8.61 9.35 5.26
N MET A 116 7.87 8.49 4.54
CA MET A 116 8.15 8.23 3.14
C MET A 116 8.01 9.49 2.27
N HIS A 117 7.00 10.33 2.50
CA HIS A 117 6.83 11.58 1.77
C HIS A 117 7.94 12.59 2.06
N GLN A 118 8.50 12.61 3.27
CA GLN A 118 9.60 13.52 3.64
C GLN A 118 10.94 13.14 3.01
N HIS A 119 11.25 11.84 2.91
CA HIS A 119 12.49 11.38 2.29
C HIS A 119 12.58 11.68 0.79
N VAL A 120 11.45 11.70 0.07
CA VAL A 120 11.41 12.08 -1.36
C VAL A 120 11.79 13.55 -1.56
N VAL A 121 11.43 14.43 -0.62
CA VAL A 121 11.68 15.89 -0.73
C VAL A 121 13.15 16.25 -0.45
N THR A 122 13.87 15.45 0.32
CA THR A 122 15.25 15.78 0.77
C THR A 122 16.33 15.26 -0.18
N ALA A 123 15.99 14.33 -1.08
CA ALA A 123 16.93 13.74 -2.05
C ALA A 123 16.90 14.41 -3.44
N SER A 124 16.26 15.59 -3.55
CA SER A 124 16.18 16.38 -4.80
C SER A 124 17.09 17.60 -4.77
#